data_AF-A0A815R395-F1
#
_entry.id   AF-A0A815R395-F1
#
_cell.length_a   1.000
_cell.length_b   1.000
_cell.length_c   1.000
_cell.angle_alpha   90.00
_cell.angle_beta   90.00
_cell.angle_gamma   90.00
#
_symmetry.space_group_name_H-M   'P 1'
#
loop_
_entity.id
_entity.type
_entity.pdbx_description
1 polymer ?
#
loop_
_entity_poly.entity_id
_entity_poly.type
_entity_poly.pdbx_seq_one_letter_code
_entity_poly.pdbx_strand_id
1 'polypeptide(L)'
;MEKMLLITLEIIICAVHPVPRSFPRHEQEITETSNSTEPIPYPYSHIDIDVALGLPMFARLYLLHGPILYHSRLVRNVESQSVGFLSAVSIDFFFVIRAHLRRWPGRCLLAWCTLIFFIGGWCFRACEYQSTHEHWPLTDAMWLFVPIFGTVGYSNLAPSTYCGRTICALSGVFGVFSMSLFIAIATGKLILTRWENYVHTFVLNAELAKEHKHQAANVIKFAWKIWFWKGKKTPLSSMRYLHMERKLHRSIGIIQQIKRKQRCLNGSTIGLPEIQMVECSTNMNTEETIRKMATLESKMDEIEGQVVNLDYTLNGTQNVLYFSL
;
A
#
# COMPACT_ATOMS: atom_id res chain seq x y z
N MET A 1 20.53 -30.17 8.31
CA MET A 1 19.37 -31.08 8.18
C MET A 1 18.16 -30.40 7.54
N GLU A 2 17.83 -29.16 7.92
CA GLU A 2 16.71 -28.40 7.32
C GLU A 2 16.76 -28.28 5.79
N LYS A 3 17.94 -27.98 5.21
CA LYS A 3 18.10 -27.91 3.75
C LYS A 3 17.83 -29.24 3.04
N MET A 4 18.21 -30.36 3.66
CA MET A 4 17.93 -31.69 3.12
C MET A 4 16.44 -32.02 3.19
N LEU A 5 15.77 -31.63 4.29
CA LEU A 5 14.32 -31.76 4.43
C LEU A 5 13.56 -30.97 3.36
N LEU A 6 13.97 -29.72 3.10
CA LEU A 6 13.40 -28.87 2.05
C LEU A 6 13.57 -29.51 0.66
N ILE A 7 14.76 -30.02 0.35
CA ILE A 7 15.03 -30.72 -0.92
C ILE A 7 14.19 -32.00 -1.04
N THR A 8 14.07 -32.80 0.01
CA THR A 8 13.23 -34.01 -0.02
C THR A 8 11.75 -33.68 -0.19
N LEU A 9 11.27 -32.61 0.46
CA LEU A 9 9.91 -32.13 0.32
C LEU A 9 9.64 -31.63 -1.10
N GLU A 10 10.61 -30.93 -1.70
CA GLU A 10 10.55 -30.45 -3.09
C GLU A 10 10.48 -31.61 -4.09
N ILE A 11 11.29 -32.66 -3.87
CA ILE A 11 11.28 -33.88 -4.68
C ILE A 11 9.94 -34.61 -4.55
N ILE A 12 9.39 -34.72 -3.34
CA ILE A 12 8.08 -35.37 -3.10
C ILE A 12 6.97 -34.63 -3.85
N ILE A 13 6.94 -33.28 -3.80
CA ILE A 13 5.93 -32.50 -4.53
C ILE A 13 6.13 -32.60 -6.05
N CYS A 14 7.37 -32.67 -6.53
CA CYS A 14 7.68 -32.87 -7.94
C CYS A 14 7.38 -34.30 -8.44
N ALA A 15 7.41 -35.30 -7.55
CA ALA A 15 7.09 -36.69 -7.86
C ALA A 15 5.59 -36.95 -8.00
N VAL A 16 4.73 -36.07 -7.48
CA VAL A 16 3.28 -36.16 -7.70
C VAL A 16 2.98 -35.81 -9.16
N HIS A 17 2.70 -36.83 -9.97
CA HIS A 17 2.21 -36.71 -11.33
C HIS A 17 1.03 -37.68 -11.53
N PRO A 18 0.05 -37.36 -12.39
CA PRO A 18 -0.89 -38.36 -12.84
C PRO A 18 -0.08 -39.43 -13.59
N VAL A 19 -0.06 -40.64 -13.04
CA VAL A 19 0.57 -41.80 -13.67
C VAL A 19 -0.36 -42.24 -14.81
N PRO A 20 0.10 -42.36 -16.06
CA PRO A 20 -0.75 -42.82 -17.15
C PRO A 20 -1.16 -44.27 -16.87
N ARG A 21 -2.37 -44.46 -16.34
CA ARG A 21 -2.97 -45.79 -16.18
C ARG A 21 -3.72 -46.10 -17.47
N SER A 22 -3.22 -47.05 -18.24
CA SER A 22 -3.95 -47.62 -19.37
C SER A 22 -5.27 -48.22 -18.85
N PHE A 23 -6.41 -47.64 -19.25
CA PHE A 23 -7.72 -48.19 -18.95
C PHE A 23 -7.83 -49.60 -19.55
N PRO A 24 -8.13 -50.67 -18.77
CA PRO A 24 -8.81 -51.81 -19.36
C PRO A 24 -10.23 -51.34 -19.69
N ARG A 25 -10.54 -51.29 -20.98
CA ARG A 25 -11.88 -51.09 -21.54
C ARG A 25 -12.82 -52.09 -20.87
N HIS A 26 -13.60 -51.67 -19.88
CA HIS A 26 -14.73 -52.47 -19.43
C HIS A 26 -15.84 -52.24 -20.47
N GLU A 27 -15.87 -53.15 -21.43
CA GLU A 27 -16.97 -53.34 -22.35
C GLU A 27 -18.19 -53.74 -21.51
N GLN A 28 -19.05 -52.76 -21.21
CA GLN A 28 -20.31 -53.01 -20.54
C GLN A 28 -21.33 -53.34 -21.64
N GLU A 29 -21.46 -54.64 -21.87
CA GLU A 29 -22.44 -55.28 -22.72
C GLU A 29 -23.84 -54.73 -22.40
N ILE A 30 -24.45 -54.10 -23.42
CA ILE A 30 -25.82 -53.59 -23.37
C ILE A 30 -26.74 -54.82 -23.39
N THR A 31 -27.30 -55.17 -22.24
CA THR A 31 -28.52 -55.99 -22.21
C THR A 31 -29.69 -55.08 -21.88
N GLU A 32 -30.48 -54.80 -22.91
CA GLU A 32 -31.76 -54.11 -22.85
C GLU A 32 -32.70 -54.80 -21.85
N THR A 33 -33.31 -54.09 -20.89
CA THR A 33 -34.78 -54.08 -20.69
C THR A 33 -35.26 -53.10 -19.61
N SER A 34 -36.44 -52.53 -19.88
CA SER A 34 -37.43 -51.90 -18.99
C SER A 34 -37.25 -50.43 -18.56
N ASN A 35 -37.93 -49.57 -19.32
CA ASN A 35 -38.83 -48.50 -18.89
C ASN A 35 -39.03 -48.32 -17.37
N SER A 36 -38.47 -47.23 -16.83
CA SER A 36 -39.09 -46.45 -15.75
C SER A 36 -38.54 -45.02 -15.74
N THR A 37 -39.47 -44.07 -15.80
CA THR A 37 -39.23 -42.63 -15.72
C THR A 37 -39.01 -42.26 -14.26
N GLU A 38 -37.78 -42.32 -13.75
CA GLU A 38 -37.35 -41.57 -12.56
C GLU A 38 -35.87 -41.16 -12.70
N PRO A 39 -35.48 -39.91 -12.35
CA PRO A 39 -34.09 -39.49 -12.37
C PRO A 39 -33.32 -40.23 -11.26
N ILE A 40 -32.51 -41.20 -11.68
CA ILE A 40 -31.68 -42.03 -10.79
C ILE A 40 -30.76 -41.11 -9.97
N PRO A 41 -30.69 -41.28 -8.63
CA PRO A 41 -29.78 -40.51 -7.79
C PRO A 41 -28.33 -40.90 -8.14
N TYR A 42 -27.57 -39.89 -8.56
CA TYR A 42 -26.19 -39.94 -9.02
C TYR A 42 -25.32 -40.85 -8.12
N PRO A 43 -24.65 -41.89 -8.65
CA PRO A 43 -23.80 -42.75 -7.84
C PRO A 43 -22.61 -41.95 -7.33
N TYR A 44 -22.48 -41.99 -6.00
CA TYR A 44 -21.47 -41.34 -5.19
C TYR A 44 -20.06 -41.92 -5.41
N SER A 45 -19.08 -41.02 -5.21
CA SER A 45 -17.81 -41.29 -4.53
C SER A 45 -16.73 -42.11 -5.23
N HIS A 46 -16.26 -41.68 -6.39
CA HIS A 46 -14.82 -41.75 -6.63
C HIS A 46 -14.37 -40.43 -7.25
N ILE A 47 -13.59 -39.65 -6.50
CA ILE A 47 -12.73 -38.65 -7.12
C ILE A 47 -11.73 -39.49 -7.92
N ASP A 48 -11.76 -39.39 -9.24
CA ASP A 48 -10.75 -40.04 -10.07
C ASP A 48 -9.38 -39.63 -9.53
N ILE A 49 -8.56 -40.63 -9.22
CA ILE A 49 -7.23 -40.46 -8.62
C ILE A 49 -6.39 -39.49 -9.45
N ASP A 50 -6.69 -39.39 -10.74
CA ASP A 50 -6.11 -38.45 -11.70
C ASP A 50 -6.45 -36.97 -11.42
N VAL A 51 -7.66 -36.66 -10.91
CA VAL A 51 -8.05 -35.30 -10.49
C VAL A 51 -7.39 -34.93 -9.16
N ALA A 52 -7.34 -35.89 -8.22
CA ALA A 52 -6.66 -35.71 -6.94
C ALA A 52 -5.12 -35.55 -7.09
N LEU A 53 -4.52 -36.21 -8.09
CA LEU A 53 -3.09 -36.07 -8.45
C LEU A 53 -2.84 -34.89 -9.41
N GLY A 54 -3.85 -34.42 -10.14
CA GLY A 54 -3.76 -33.28 -11.06
C GLY A 54 -3.79 -31.91 -10.37
N LEU A 55 -4.58 -31.74 -9.30
CA LEU A 55 -4.60 -30.53 -8.46
C LEU A 55 -3.21 -30.14 -7.89
N PRO A 56 -2.42 -31.07 -7.30
CA PRO A 56 -1.07 -30.76 -6.82
C PRO A 56 -0.05 -30.46 -7.93
N MET A 57 -0.34 -30.69 -9.22
CA MET A 57 0.52 -30.15 -10.29
C MET A 57 0.55 -28.62 -10.31
N PHE A 58 -0.52 -27.95 -9.86
CA PHE A 58 -0.52 -26.49 -9.68
C PHE A 58 0.29 -26.06 -8.45
N ALA A 59 0.55 -26.95 -7.48
CA ALA A 59 1.47 -26.62 -6.40
C ALA A 59 2.86 -26.28 -6.96
N ARG A 60 3.27 -26.88 -8.07
CA ARG A 60 4.55 -26.59 -8.78
C ARG A 60 4.72 -25.12 -9.19
N LEU A 61 3.68 -24.30 -9.14
CA LEU A 61 3.82 -22.84 -9.26
C LEU A 61 4.71 -22.22 -8.16
N TYR A 62 4.97 -22.90 -7.03
CA TYR A 62 5.98 -22.45 -6.07
C TYR A 62 7.38 -22.39 -6.69
N LEU A 63 7.69 -23.22 -7.69
CA LEU A 63 8.98 -23.21 -8.41
C LEU A 63 9.19 -21.92 -9.21
N LEU A 64 8.10 -21.20 -9.54
CA LEU A 64 8.15 -19.92 -10.24
C LEU A 64 8.87 -18.82 -9.42
N HIS A 65 8.94 -18.99 -8.09
CA HIS A 65 9.73 -18.16 -7.17
C HIS A 65 11.19 -18.02 -7.64
N GLY A 66 11.83 -19.12 -8.05
CA GLY A 66 13.24 -19.16 -8.44
C GLY A 66 13.55 -18.29 -9.68
N PRO A 67 12.88 -18.52 -10.82
CA PRO A 67 13.04 -17.70 -12.02
C PRO A 67 12.68 -16.22 -11.80
N ILE A 68 11.67 -15.92 -10.98
CA ILE A 68 11.31 -14.53 -10.62
C ILE A 68 12.45 -13.84 -9.85
N LEU A 69 13.09 -14.54 -8.91
CA LEU A 69 14.28 -14.04 -8.22
C LEU A 69 15.47 -13.88 -9.16
N TYR A 70 15.70 -14.86 -10.03
CA TYR A 70 16.84 -14.90 -10.94
C TYR A 70 16.77 -13.81 -12.02
N HIS A 71 15.58 -13.51 -12.55
CA HIS A 71 15.37 -12.50 -13.58
C HIS A 71 15.24 -11.07 -12.99
N SER A 72 15.05 -10.94 -11.68
CA SER A 72 14.99 -9.63 -11.03
C SER A 72 16.37 -8.98 -11.01
N ARG A 73 16.55 -7.93 -11.83
CA ARG A 73 17.77 -7.08 -11.83
C ARG A 73 18.14 -6.55 -10.44
N LEU A 74 17.17 -6.50 -9.50
CA LEU A 74 17.38 -6.07 -8.12
C LEU A 74 18.26 -7.05 -7.30
N VAL A 75 18.26 -8.34 -7.63
CA VAL A 75 19.07 -9.36 -6.95
C VAL A 75 20.44 -9.52 -7.61
N ARG A 76 20.54 -9.27 -8.92
CA ARG A 76 21.77 -9.46 -9.69
C ARG A 76 22.74 -8.28 -9.65
N ASN A 77 22.25 -7.06 -9.40
CA ASN A 77 23.12 -5.89 -9.39
C ASN A 77 24.05 -5.92 -8.16
N VAL A 78 25.36 -5.91 -8.40
CA VAL A 78 26.39 -5.86 -7.33
C VAL A 78 26.20 -4.64 -6.44
N GLU A 79 25.71 -3.53 -7.00
CA GLU A 79 25.39 -2.30 -6.27
C GLU A 79 24.27 -2.50 -5.24
N SER A 80 23.18 -3.19 -5.59
CA SER A 80 22.08 -3.44 -4.65
C SER A 80 22.47 -4.46 -3.59
N GLN A 81 23.33 -5.42 -3.94
CA GLN A 81 23.89 -6.38 -2.99
C GLN A 81 24.86 -5.70 -2.01
N SER A 82 25.68 -4.77 -2.48
CA SER A 82 26.58 -3.97 -1.66
C SER A 82 25.80 -3.10 -0.67
N VAL A 83 24.78 -2.35 -1.13
CA VAL A 83 23.94 -1.52 -0.26
C VAL A 83 23.17 -2.38 0.76
N GLY A 84 22.70 -3.56 0.37
CA GLY A 84 22.04 -4.52 1.28
C GLY A 84 22.97 -5.01 2.39
N PHE A 85 24.23 -5.30 2.07
CA PHE A 85 25.25 -5.69 3.06
C PHE A 85 25.60 -4.54 4.01
N LEU A 86 25.80 -3.32 3.48
CA LEU A 86 26.02 -2.10 4.27
C LEU A 86 24.85 -1.78 5.22
N SER A 87 23.63 -2.13 4.81
CA SER A 87 22.42 -1.90 5.61
C SER A 87 22.04 -3.08 6.52
N ALA A 88 22.81 -4.17 6.51
CA ALA A 88 22.51 -5.43 7.20
C ALA A 88 21.09 -5.99 6.91
N VAL A 89 20.57 -5.75 5.71
CA VAL A 89 19.25 -6.27 5.29
C VAL A 89 19.47 -7.49 4.39
N SER A 90 18.97 -8.65 4.81
CA SER A 90 18.92 -9.85 3.98
C SER A 90 18.04 -9.62 2.76
N ILE A 91 18.56 -9.93 1.57
CA ILE A 91 17.77 -9.86 0.33
C ILE A 91 16.92 -11.13 0.25
N ASP A 92 15.78 -11.11 0.93
CA ASP A 92 14.83 -12.22 0.96
C ASP A 92 13.82 -12.15 -0.20
N PHE A 93 13.18 -13.28 -0.53
CA PHE A 93 12.15 -13.32 -1.57
C PHE A 93 10.98 -12.37 -1.32
N PHE A 94 10.52 -12.30 -0.07
CA PHE A 94 9.46 -11.38 0.32
C PHE A 94 9.85 -9.92 0.10
N PHE A 95 11.15 -9.58 0.24
CA PHE A 95 11.64 -8.24 -0.10
C PHE A 95 11.53 -7.96 -1.59
N VAL A 96 11.90 -8.93 -2.44
CA VAL A 96 11.82 -8.79 -3.91
C VAL A 96 10.37 -8.68 -4.40
N ILE A 97 9.45 -9.48 -3.85
CA ILE A 97 8.01 -9.35 -4.14
C ILE A 97 7.51 -7.97 -3.73
N ARG A 98 7.78 -7.54 -2.49
CA ARG A 98 7.37 -6.22 -2.00
C ARG A 98 7.90 -5.10 -2.89
N ALA A 99 9.16 -5.21 -3.35
CA ALA A 99 9.79 -4.24 -4.25
C ALA A 99 9.13 -4.21 -5.64
N HIS A 100 8.83 -5.37 -6.24
CA HIS A 100 8.12 -5.45 -7.52
C HIS A 100 6.69 -4.90 -7.43
N LEU A 101 5.96 -5.26 -6.36
CA LEU A 101 4.61 -4.78 -6.10
C LEU A 101 4.60 -3.25 -5.91
N ARG A 102 5.65 -2.67 -5.32
CA ARG A 102 5.79 -1.22 -5.15
C ARG A 102 6.09 -0.51 -6.48
N ARG A 103 6.90 -1.11 -7.36
CA ARG A 103 7.29 -0.52 -8.64
C ARG A 103 6.19 -0.61 -9.71
N TRP A 104 5.57 -1.78 -9.87
CA TRP A 104 4.55 -2.04 -10.89
C TRP A 104 3.32 -2.77 -10.32
N PRO A 105 2.58 -2.14 -9.38
CA PRO A 105 1.50 -2.81 -8.66
C PRO A 105 0.40 -3.36 -9.57
N GLY A 106 -0.03 -2.59 -10.58
CA GLY A 106 -1.09 -3.00 -11.49
C GLY A 106 -0.72 -4.20 -12.36
N ARG A 107 0.53 -4.27 -12.86
CA ARG A 107 0.99 -5.42 -13.66
C ARG A 107 1.12 -6.68 -12.82
N CYS A 108 1.63 -6.56 -11.59
CA CYS A 108 1.71 -7.69 -10.66
C CYS A 108 0.33 -8.21 -10.29
N LEU A 109 -0.63 -7.33 -9.97
CA LEU A 109 -1.99 -7.73 -9.64
C LEU A 109 -2.70 -8.35 -10.84
N LEU A 110 -2.57 -7.76 -12.04
CA LEU A 110 -3.16 -8.31 -13.26
C LEU A 110 -2.62 -9.71 -13.55
N ALA A 111 -1.30 -9.90 -13.49
CA ALA A 111 -0.68 -11.21 -13.68
C ALA A 111 -1.19 -12.25 -12.68
N TRP A 112 -1.30 -11.88 -11.40
CA TRP A 112 -1.85 -12.73 -10.34
C TRP A 112 -3.31 -13.12 -10.60
N CYS A 113 -4.18 -12.17 -10.95
CA CYS A 113 -5.58 -12.44 -11.26
C CYS A 113 -5.73 -13.30 -12.51
N THR A 114 -4.95 -13.05 -13.57
CA THR A 114 -4.99 -13.88 -14.78
C THR A 114 -4.54 -15.31 -14.51
N LEU A 115 -3.51 -15.48 -13.68
CA LEU A 115 -2.98 -16.79 -13.31
C LEU A 115 -4.03 -17.59 -12.53
N ILE A 116 -4.64 -16.98 -11.51
CA ILE A 116 -5.72 -17.61 -10.74
C ILE A 116 -6.93 -17.90 -11.62
N PHE A 117 -7.27 -17.04 -12.57
CA PHE A 117 -8.40 -17.24 -13.49
C PHE A 117 -8.24 -18.50 -14.35
N PHE A 118 -7.08 -18.68 -14.98
CA PHE A 118 -6.82 -19.87 -15.80
C PHE A 118 -6.73 -21.15 -14.95
N ILE A 119 -6.07 -21.08 -13.79
CA ILE A 119 -5.95 -22.23 -12.87
C ILE A 119 -7.32 -22.61 -12.33
N GLY A 120 -8.10 -21.64 -11.83
CA GLY A 120 -9.41 -21.87 -11.27
C GLY A 120 -10.41 -22.40 -12.30
N GLY A 121 -10.42 -21.85 -13.52
CA GLY A 121 -11.23 -22.36 -14.62
C GLY A 121 -10.89 -23.81 -14.99
N TRP A 122 -9.60 -24.16 -15.02
CA TRP A 122 -9.16 -25.54 -15.24
C TRP A 122 -9.56 -26.46 -14.08
N CYS A 123 -9.38 -26.01 -12.84
CA CYS A 123 -9.77 -26.72 -11.62
C CYS A 123 -11.28 -27.03 -11.58
N PHE A 124 -12.14 -26.09 -11.97
CA PHE A 124 -13.58 -26.33 -12.09
C PHE A 124 -13.92 -27.37 -13.17
N ARG A 125 -13.30 -27.27 -14.35
CA ARG A 125 -13.47 -28.26 -15.43
C ARG A 125 -13.01 -29.65 -15.01
N ALA A 126 -11.91 -29.74 -14.25
CA ALA A 126 -11.35 -31.01 -13.79
C ALA A 126 -12.24 -31.66 -12.71
N CYS A 127 -12.80 -30.87 -11.80
CA CYS A 127 -13.60 -31.42 -10.70
C CYS A 127 -15.07 -31.70 -11.03
N GLU A 128 -15.63 -31.07 -12.06
CA GLU A 128 -16.96 -31.41 -12.60
C GLU A 128 -16.86 -32.38 -13.79
N TYR A 129 -15.98 -33.39 -13.68
CA TYR A 129 -15.96 -34.50 -14.62
C TYR A 129 -17.17 -35.42 -14.35
N GLN A 130 -18.16 -35.36 -15.24
CA GLN A 130 -19.39 -36.12 -15.10
C GLN A 130 -19.18 -37.57 -15.54
N SER A 131 -19.77 -38.52 -14.80
CA SER A 131 -19.69 -39.98 -15.05
C SER A 131 -20.18 -40.43 -16.44
N THR A 132 -20.86 -39.55 -17.20
CA THR A 132 -21.30 -39.78 -18.59
C THR A 132 -20.25 -39.44 -19.65
N HIS A 133 -18.99 -39.20 -19.28
CA HIS A 133 -17.90 -38.82 -20.21
C HIS A 133 -18.10 -37.49 -20.95
N GLU A 134 -19.02 -36.63 -20.50
CA GLU A 134 -19.15 -35.26 -21.02
C GLU A 134 -18.47 -34.27 -20.08
N HIS A 135 -17.38 -33.67 -20.57
CA HIS A 135 -16.74 -32.55 -19.90
C HIS A 135 -17.58 -31.29 -20.07
N TRP A 136 -17.70 -30.47 -19.01
CA TRP A 136 -18.12 -29.09 -19.19
C TRP A 136 -17.16 -28.38 -20.15
N PRO A 137 -17.68 -27.64 -21.15
CA PRO A 137 -16.84 -26.84 -22.01
C PRO A 137 -16.06 -25.84 -21.14
N LEU A 138 -14.79 -25.61 -21.48
CA LEU A 138 -13.90 -24.76 -20.68
C LEU A 138 -14.47 -23.34 -20.49
N THR A 139 -15.24 -22.87 -21.47
CA THR A 139 -15.96 -21.59 -21.44
C THR A 139 -16.93 -21.50 -20.27
N ASP A 140 -17.65 -22.57 -19.96
CA ASP A 140 -18.68 -22.57 -18.92
C ASP A 140 -18.04 -22.67 -17.53
N ALA A 141 -16.94 -23.41 -17.41
CA ALA A 141 -16.12 -23.45 -16.20
C ALA A 141 -15.44 -22.10 -15.91
N MET A 142 -14.92 -21.43 -16.94
CA MET A 142 -14.36 -20.08 -16.82
C MET A 142 -15.44 -19.03 -16.51
N TRP A 143 -16.63 -19.17 -17.11
CA TRP A 143 -17.79 -18.32 -16.81
C TRP A 143 -18.23 -18.47 -15.35
N LEU A 144 -18.27 -19.70 -14.83
CA LEU A 144 -18.58 -19.98 -13.43
C LEU A 144 -17.52 -19.42 -12.46
N PHE A 145 -16.25 -19.43 -12.85
CA PHE A 145 -15.16 -18.94 -12.01
C PHE A 145 -15.29 -17.44 -11.68
N VAL A 146 -15.62 -16.59 -12.66
CA VAL A 146 -15.67 -15.13 -12.51
C VAL A 146 -16.58 -14.66 -11.35
N PRO A 147 -17.87 -15.05 -11.28
CA PRO A 147 -18.76 -14.62 -10.21
C PRO A 147 -18.44 -15.25 -8.86
N ILE A 148 -17.79 -16.42 -8.81
CA ILE A 148 -17.32 -17.03 -7.56
C ILE A 148 -16.13 -16.24 -7.00
N PHE A 149 -15.14 -15.96 -7.85
CA PHE A 149 -13.98 -15.15 -7.50
C PHE A 149 -14.36 -13.71 -7.13
N GLY A 150 -15.34 -13.14 -7.83
CA GLY A 150 -15.92 -11.84 -7.50
C GLY A 150 -16.88 -11.86 -6.31
N THR A 151 -17.11 -13.00 -5.67
CA THR A 151 -18.06 -13.18 -4.55
C THR A 151 -19.50 -12.73 -4.85
N VAL A 152 -19.89 -12.77 -6.13
CA VAL A 152 -21.24 -12.41 -6.59
C VAL A 152 -22.19 -13.61 -6.51
N GLY A 153 -21.75 -14.78 -6.98
CA GLY A 153 -22.50 -16.03 -6.90
C GLY A 153 -23.78 -16.10 -7.74
N TYR A 154 -23.65 -16.10 -9.08
CA TYR A 154 -24.80 -16.36 -9.97
C TYR A 154 -25.22 -17.84 -9.89
N SER A 155 -26.53 -18.09 -9.80
CA SER A 155 -27.10 -19.43 -9.56
C SER A 155 -27.40 -20.24 -10.84
N ASN A 156 -26.96 -19.78 -12.01
CA ASN A 156 -27.29 -20.45 -13.28
C ASN A 156 -26.42 -21.69 -13.56
N LEU A 157 -25.25 -21.80 -12.93
CA LEU A 157 -24.37 -22.96 -13.00
C LEU A 157 -23.74 -23.14 -11.62
N ALA A 158 -23.74 -24.35 -11.06
CA ALA A 158 -23.22 -24.60 -9.72
C ALA A 158 -22.52 -25.98 -9.66
N PRO A 159 -21.40 -26.11 -8.93
CA PRO A 159 -20.69 -27.37 -8.82
C PRO A 159 -21.55 -28.40 -8.08
N SER A 160 -21.80 -29.51 -8.75
CA SER A 160 -22.58 -30.63 -8.21
C SER A 160 -21.71 -31.53 -7.33
N THR A 161 -20.42 -31.63 -7.65
CA THR A 161 -19.46 -32.54 -6.99
C THR A 161 -18.90 -31.97 -5.70
N TYR A 162 -18.44 -32.86 -4.79
CA TYR A 162 -17.75 -32.44 -3.57
C TYR A 162 -16.42 -31.72 -3.87
N CYS A 163 -15.69 -32.14 -4.90
CA CYS A 163 -14.45 -31.44 -5.30
C CYS A 163 -14.76 -30.03 -5.85
N GLY A 164 -15.76 -29.88 -6.71
CA GLY A 164 -16.14 -28.58 -7.25
C GLY A 164 -16.59 -27.62 -6.15
N ARG A 165 -17.28 -28.12 -5.12
CA ARG A 165 -17.71 -27.33 -3.95
C ARG A 165 -16.52 -26.84 -3.09
N THR A 166 -15.51 -27.68 -2.87
CA THR A 166 -14.31 -27.26 -2.11
C THR A 166 -13.50 -26.23 -2.89
N ILE A 167 -13.34 -26.41 -4.20
CA ILE A 167 -12.67 -25.45 -5.08
C ILE A 167 -13.45 -24.14 -5.17
N CYS A 168 -14.79 -24.19 -5.16
CA CYS A 168 -15.64 -23.01 -5.08
C CYS A 168 -15.38 -22.20 -3.80
N ALA A 169 -15.37 -22.86 -2.64
CA ALA A 169 -15.07 -22.21 -1.37
C ALA A 169 -13.66 -21.59 -1.35
N LEU A 170 -12.65 -22.32 -1.82
CA LEU A 170 -11.27 -21.82 -1.89
C LEU A 170 -11.14 -20.62 -2.85
N SER A 171 -11.76 -20.70 -4.02
CA SER A 171 -11.76 -19.62 -5.02
C SER A 171 -12.40 -18.35 -4.48
N GLY A 172 -13.46 -18.47 -3.68
CA GLY A 172 -14.06 -17.34 -2.96
C GLY A 172 -13.10 -16.69 -1.95
N VAL A 173 -12.37 -17.49 -1.16
CA VAL A 173 -11.36 -16.98 -0.21
C VAL A 173 -10.23 -16.25 -0.94
N PHE A 174 -9.71 -16.83 -2.04
CA PHE A 174 -8.69 -16.17 -2.87
C PHE A 174 -9.21 -14.88 -3.54
N GLY A 175 -10.50 -14.86 -3.90
CA GLY A 175 -11.21 -13.66 -4.36
C GLY A 175 -11.14 -12.54 -3.33
N VAL A 176 -11.56 -12.80 -2.10
CA VAL A 176 -11.51 -11.81 -1.00
C VAL A 176 -10.08 -11.34 -0.73
N PHE A 177 -9.10 -12.25 -0.72
CA PHE A 177 -7.69 -11.88 -0.55
C PHE A 177 -7.18 -10.96 -1.66
N SER A 178 -7.52 -11.26 -2.92
CA SER A 178 -7.14 -10.42 -4.07
C SER A 178 -7.79 -9.04 -4.03
N MET A 179 -9.05 -8.95 -3.59
CA MET A 179 -9.77 -7.70 -3.43
C MET A 179 -9.15 -6.82 -2.33
N SER A 180 -8.73 -7.42 -1.22
CA SER A 180 -8.00 -6.72 -0.16
C SER A 180 -6.69 -6.13 -0.69
N LEU A 181 -5.93 -6.92 -1.45
CA LEU A 181 -4.69 -6.47 -2.08
C LEU A 181 -4.93 -5.31 -3.07
N PHE A 182 -5.98 -5.41 -3.89
CA PHE A 182 -6.38 -4.35 -4.81
C PHE A 182 -6.69 -3.04 -4.07
N ILE A 183 -7.48 -3.11 -2.99
CA ILE A 183 -7.84 -1.93 -2.17
C ILE A 183 -6.59 -1.30 -1.55
N ALA A 184 -5.66 -2.10 -1.03
CA ALA A 184 -4.41 -1.60 -0.47
C ALA A 184 -3.57 -0.84 -1.52
N ILE A 185 -3.46 -1.39 -2.74
CA ILE A 185 -2.77 -0.76 -3.86
C ILE A 185 -3.48 0.52 -4.30
N ALA A 186 -4.80 0.47 -4.46
CA ALA A 186 -5.62 1.60 -4.86
C ALA A 186 -5.48 2.74 -3.86
N THR A 187 -5.56 2.44 -2.56
CA THR A 187 -5.36 3.43 -1.49
C THR A 187 -3.96 4.04 -1.55
N GLY A 188 -2.92 3.23 -1.77
CA GLY A 188 -1.55 3.74 -1.91
C GLY A 188 -1.29 4.56 -3.18
N LYS A 189 -2.13 4.46 -4.20
CA LYS A 189 -2.06 5.27 -5.43
C LYS A 189 -3.00 6.48 -5.42
N LEU A 190 -4.10 6.40 -4.69
CA LEU A 190 -5.08 7.48 -4.50
C LEU A 190 -4.63 8.47 -3.42
N ILE A 191 -3.75 8.05 -2.51
CA ILE A 191 -3.16 8.97 -1.55
C ILE A 191 -2.30 9.98 -2.32
N LEU A 192 -2.66 11.25 -2.22
CA LEU A 192 -1.92 12.34 -2.84
C LEU A 192 -0.48 12.31 -2.33
N THR A 193 0.45 12.63 -3.21
CA THR A 193 1.85 12.80 -2.82
C THR A 193 2.01 13.96 -1.85
N ARG A 194 3.13 13.99 -1.13
CA ARG A 194 3.47 15.06 -0.18
C ARG A 194 3.37 16.47 -0.81
N TRP A 195 3.84 16.61 -2.05
CA TRP A 195 3.84 17.87 -2.78
C TRP A 195 2.47 18.24 -3.32
N GLU A 196 1.72 17.28 -3.86
CA GLU A 196 0.33 17.50 -4.30
C GLU A 196 -0.56 17.93 -3.13
N ASN A 197 -0.41 17.29 -1.97
CA ASN A 197 -1.11 17.70 -0.74
C ASN A 197 -0.74 19.12 -0.32
N TYR A 198 0.54 19.47 -0.36
CA TYR A 198 0.99 20.83 -0.05
C TYR A 198 0.34 21.87 -0.99
N VAL A 199 0.39 21.62 -2.30
CA VAL A 199 -0.22 22.51 -3.31
C VAL A 199 -1.73 22.61 -3.08
N HIS A 200 -2.41 21.49 -2.83
CA HIS A 200 -3.84 21.47 -2.55
C HIS A 200 -4.20 22.29 -1.30
N THR A 201 -3.44 22.16 -0.21
CA THR A 201 -3.66 22.96 1.00
C THR A 201 -3.38 24.44 0.77
N PHE A 202 -2.36 24.78 -0.01
CA PHE A 202 -2.05 26.16 -0.36
C PHE A 202 -3.18 26.81 -1.16
N VAL A 203 -3.68 26.12 -2.20
CA VAL A 203 -4.81 26.59 -3.02
C VAL A 203 -6.06 26.79 -2.16
N LEU A 204 -6.37 25.82 -1.29
CA LEU A 204 -7.53 25.90 -0.40
C LEU A 204 -7.42 27.07 0.60
N ASN A 205 -6.22 27.32 1.15
CA ASN A 205 -5.98 28.46 2.02
C ASN A 205 -6.15 29.80 1.28
N ALA A 206 -5.70 29.88 0.03
CA ALA A 206 -5.87 31.07 -0.81
C ALA A 206 -7.35 31.35 -1.12
N GLU A 207 -8.14 30.31 -1.37
CA GLU A 207 -9.59 30.42 -1.61
C GLU A 207 -10.33 30.88 -0.34
N LEU A 208 -10.05 30.26 0.81
CA LEU A 208 -10.64 30.66 2.10
C LEU A 208 -10.29 32.12 2.45
N ALA A 209 -9.09 32.59 2.13
CA ALA A 209 -8.71 33.99 2.34
C ALA A 209 -9.54 34.96 1.48
N LYS A 210 -9.87 34.59 0.24
CA LYS A 210 -10.78 35.37 -0.62
C LYS A 210 -12.20 35.38 -0.07
N GLU A 211 -12.70 34.21 0.35
CA GLU A 211 -14.03 34.09 0.94
C GLU A 211 -14.15 34.90 2.24
N HIS A 212 -13.11 34.88 3.09
CA HIS A 212 -13.05 35.68 4.31
C HIS A 212 -13.19 37.18 4.02
N LYS A 213 -12.48 37.70 3.00
CA LYS A 213 -12.58 39.11 2.58
C LYS A 213 -13.99 39.45 2.09
N HIS A 214 -14.60 38.57 1.29
CA HIS A 214 -15.97 38.77 0.80
C HIS A 214 -17.00 38.81 1.93
N GLN A 215 -16.89 37.87 2.89
CA GLN A 215 -17.80 37.83 4.03
C GLN A 215 -17.57 38.99 5.01
N ALA A 216 -16.32 39.43 5.21
CA ALA A 216 -16.02 40.62 5.98
C ALA A 216 -16.69 41.87 5.38
N ALA A 217 -16.66 42.02 4.05
CA ALA A 217 -17.38 43.10 3.36
C ALA A 217 -18.89 43.02 3.58
N ASN A 218 -19.48 41.81 3.56
CA ASN A 218 -20.90 41.61 3.86
C ASN A 218 -21.26 41.96 5.32
N VAL A 219 -20.40 41.60 6.28
CA VAL A 219 -20.59 41.96 7.69
C VAL A 219 -20.63 43.48 7.86
N ILE A 220 -19.67 44.19 7.28
CA ILE A 220 -19.63 45.66 7.34
C ILE A 220 -20.88 46.26 6.66
N LYS A 221 -21.26 45.74 5.49
CA LYS A 221 -22.46 46.16 4.74
C LYS A 221 -23.75 45.98 5.55
N PHE A 222 -23.94 44.83 6.20
CA PHE A 222 -25.13 44.57 7.00
C PHE A 222 -25.12 45.35 8.32
N ALA A 223 -23.96 45.49 8.98
CA ALA A 223 -23.81 46.32 10.18
C ALA A 223 -24.19 47.79 9.89
N TRP A 224 -23.71 48.34 8.77
CA TRP A 224 -24.08 49.69 8.35
C TRP A 224 -25.59 49.81 8.06
N LYS A 225 -26.18 48.85 7.34
CA LYS A 225 -27.64 48.85 7.08
C LYS A 225 -28.45 48.78 8.37
N ILE A 226 -28.03 47.97 9.35
CA ILE A 226 -28.68 47.88 10.66
C ILE A 226 -28.67 49.24 11.35
N TRP A 227 -27.52 49.91 11.39
CA TRP A 227 -27.40 51.26 11.95
C TRP A 227 -28.32 52.27 11.24
N PHE A 228 -28.35 52.25 9.90
CA PHE A 228 -29.19 53.15 9.10
C PHE A 228 -30.70 52.95 9.37
N TRP A 229 -31.18 51.69 9.43
CA TRP A 229 -32.59 51.41 9.69
C TRP A 229 -32.99 51.63 11.15
N LYS A 230 -32.06 51.48 12.09
CA LYS A 230 -32.29 51.81 13.52
C LYS A 230 -32.63 53.29 13.72
N GLY A 231 -32.14 54.18 12.85
CA GLY A 231 -32.48 55.60 12.87
C GLY A 231 -33.88 55.95 12.32
N LYS A 232 -34.55 55.07 11.57
CA LYS A 232 -35.88 55.33 10.99
C LYS A 232 -36.97 54.61 11.80
N LYS A 233 -37.84 55.36 12.50
CA LYS A 233 -38.96 54.83 13.32
C LYS A 233 -40.23 54.55 12.49
N THR A 234 -40.20 53.62 11.55
CA THR A 234 -41.40 53.23 10.78
C THR A 234 -41.71 51.74 10.96
N PRO A 235 -42.97 51.30 10.93
CA PRO A 235 -43.30 49.89 11.13
C PRO A 235 -42.67 48.97 10.07
N LEU A 236 -42.53 49.47 8.83
CA LEU A 236 -41.85 48.77 7.74
C LEU A 236 -40.31 48.67 7.94
N SER A 237 -39.71 49.60 8.71
CA SER A 237 -38.27 49.54 9.00
C SER A 237 -37.94 48.43 10.00
N SER A 238 -38.84 48.09 10.93
CA SER A 238 -38.66 46.97 11.89
C SER A 238 -38.52 45.62 11.19
N MET A 239 -39.34 45.35 10.16
CA MET A 239 -39.24 44.09 9.40
C MET A 239 -37.93 44.02 8.59
N ARG A 240 -37.50 45.14 7.99
CA ARG A 240 -36.23 45.24 7.25
C ARG A 240 -35.02 45.14 8.16
N TYR A 241 -35.10 45.67 9.38
CA TYR A 241 -34.10 45.54 10.43
C TYR A 241 -33.86 44.08 10.78
N LEU A 242 -34.91 43.33 11.14
CA LEU A 242 -34.82 41.90 11.51
C LEU A 242 -34.28 41.03 10.36
N HIS A 243 -34.59 41.39 9.11
CA HIS A 243 -34.02 40.71 7.95
C HIS A 243 -32.52 40.94 7.80
N MET A 244 -32.04 42.17 8.00
CA MET A 244 -30.61 42.48 7.93
C MET A 244 -29.82 41.90 9.10
N GLU A 245 -30.39 41.92 10.30
CA GLU A 245 -29.82 41.27 11.49
C GLU A 245 -29.60 39.77 11.29
N ARG A 246 -30.61 39.07 10.74
CA ARG A 246 -30.46 37.65 10.36
C ARG A 246 -29.33 37.43 9.34
N LYS A 247 -29.19 38.32 8.35
CA LYS A 247 -28.10 38.24 7.36
C LYS A 247 -26.73 38.54 7.97
N LEU A 248 -26.65 39.47 8.92
CA LEU A 248 -25.43 39.77 9.67
C LEU A 248 -25.00 38.55 10.50
N HIS A 249 -25.89 37.96 11.30
CA HIS A 249 -25.58 36.78 12.10
C HIS A 249 -25.15 35.59 11.23
N ARG A 250 -25.78 35.37 10.08
CA ARG A 250 -25.32 34.36 9.11
C ARG A 250 -23.91 34.64 8.62
N SER A 251 -23.60 35.89 8.25
CA SER A 251 -22.27 36.28 7.75
C SER A 251 -21.19 36.09 8.81
N ILE A 252 -21.48 36.45 10.07
CA ILE A 252 -20.59 36.21 11.21
C ILE A 252 -20.37 34.70 11.43
N GLY A 253 -21.44 33.91 11.35
CA GLY A 253 -21.36 32.45 11.43
C GLY A 253 -20.45 31.85 10.36
N ILE A 254 -20.54 32.34 9.12
CA ILE A 254 -19.66 31.91 8.01
C ILE A 254 -18.20 32.29 8.28
N ILE A 255 -17.90 33.53 8.73
CA ILE A 255 -16.53 33.93 9.09
C ILE A 255 -15.95 33.01 10.17
N GLN A 256 -16.74 32.64 11.19
CA GLN A 256 -16.29 31.72 12.22
C GLN A 256 -16.05 30.30 11.69
N GLN A 257 -16.83 29.83 10.71
CA GLN A 257 -16.60 28.56 10.02
C GLN A 257 -15.31 28.61 9.19
N ILE A 258 -15.08 29.69 8.44
CA ILE A 258 -13.84 29.90 7.67
C ILE A 258 -12.62 29.88 8.61
N LYS A 259 -12.68 30.62 9.74
CA LYS A 259 -11.60 30.63 10.74
C LYS A 259 -11.37 29.26 11.39
N ARG A 260 -12.40 28.42 11.52
CA ARG A 260 -12.26 27.03 11.98
C ARG A 260 -11.57 26.16 10.92
N LYS A 261 -12.01 26.25 9.66
CA LYS A 261 -11.39 25.54 8.52
C LYS A 261 -9.91 25.89 8.39
N GLN A 262 -9.57 27.18 8.47
CA GLN A 262 -8.18 27.64 8.36
C GLN A 262 -7.29 27.12 9.50
N ARG A 263 -7.81 27.04 10.73
CA ARG A 263 -7.08 26.42 11.85
C ARG A 263 -6.84 24.92 11.64
N CYS A 264 -7.83 24.19 11.10
CA CYS A 264 -7.69 22.77 10.80
C CYS A 264 -6.66 22.51 9.68
N LEU A 265 -6.67 23.35 8.63
CA LEU A 265 -5.69 23.27 7.54
C LEU A 265 -4.28 23.59 8.01
N ASN A 266 -4.11 24.67 8.78
CA ASN A 266 -2.82 25.01 9.38
C ASN A 266 -2.32 23.90 10.30
N GLY A 267 -3.20 23.32 11.14
CA GLY A 267 -2.87 22.16 11.97
C GLY A 267 -2.33 20.96 11.18
N SER A 268 -2.80 20.77 9.93
CA SER A 268 -2.38 19.67 9.05
C SER A 268 -1.10 19.99 8.26
N THR A 269 -0.73 21.27 8.10
CA THR A 269 0.43 21.70 7.30
C THR A 269 1.73 21.85 8.09
N ILE A 270 1.65 21.86 9.43
CA ILE A 270 2.78 21.98 10.37
C ILE A 270 3.91 20.97 10.09
N GLY A 271 3.65 19.85 9.40
CA GLY A 271 4.68 18.83 9.14
C GLY A 271 5.76 19.13 8.07
N LEU A 272 5.60 20.09 7.17
CA LEU A 272 6.59 20.33 6.08
C LEU A 272 7.49 21.55 6.28
N PRO A 273 6.92 22.76 6.32
CA PRO A 273 7.72 23.97 6.38
C PRO A 273 8.41 24.06 7.73
N GLU A 274 7.85 23.51 8.82
CA GLU A 274 8.55 23.46 10.10
C GLU A 274 9.72 22.49 10.09
N ILE A 275 9.64 21.33 9.43
CA ILE A 275 10.79 20.42 9.31
C ILE A 275 11.91 21.09 8.50
N GLN A 276 11.58 21.75 7.38
CA GLN A 276 12.57 22.49 6.60
C GLN A 276 13.12 23.71 7.35
N MET A 277 12.28 24.41 8.11
CA MET A 277 12.73 25.51 8.97
C MET A 277 13.60 25.00 10.11
N VAL A 278 13.29 23.85 10.69
CA VAL A 278 14.12 23.20 11.72
C VAL A 278 15.45 22.78 11.12
N GLU A 279 15.46 22.16 9.94
CA GLU A 279 16.70 21.79 9.23
C GLU A 279 17.56 23.02 8.92
N CYS A 280 16.95 24.09 8.40
CA CYS A 280 17.64 25.34 8.13
C CYS A 280 18.16 26.00 9.42
N SER A 281 17.35 26.01 10.48
CA SER A 281 17.74 26.54 11.79
C SER A 281 18.87 25.71 12.41
N THR A 282 18.84 24.38 12.27
CA THR A 282 19.91 23.50 12.74
C THR A 282 21.19 23.73 11.94
N ASN A 283 21.10 23.92 10.62
CA ASN A 283 22.26 24.22 9.78
C ASN A 283 22.87 25.60 10.12
N MET A 284 22.04 26.59 10.40
CA MET A 284 22.52 27.89 10.87
C MET A 284 23.20 27.78 12.25
N ASN A 285 22.61 27.03 13.17
CA ASN A 285 23.19 26.81 14.49
C ASN A 285 24.50 26.01 14.41
N THR A 286 24.61 25.02 13.53
CA THR A 286 25.86 24.28 13.33
C THR A 286 26.94 25.18 12.74
N GLU A 287 26.63 26.02 11.74
CA GLU A 287 27.56 27.03 11.25
C GLU A 287 28.03 28.00 12.34
N GLU A 288 27.12 28.44 13.22
CA GLU A 288 27.48 29.29 14.36
C GLU A 288 28.40 28.55 15.35
N THR A 289 28.14 27.28 15.65
CA THR A 289 29.03 26.47 16.50
C THR A 289 30.40 26.26 15.88
N ILE A 290 30.48 26.04 14.57
CA ILE A 290 31.75 25.92 13.83
C ILE A 290 32.54 27.22 13.91
N ARG A 291 31.88 28.37 13.74
CA ARG A 291 32.55 29.68 13.90
C ARG A 291 33.07 29.89 15.31
N LYS A 292 32.28 29.55 16.34
CA LYS A 292 32.73 29.63 17.73
C LYS A 292 33.91 28.69 17.99
N MET A 293 33.88 27.49 17.43
CA MET A 293 34.98 26.53 17.53
C MET A 293 36.26 27.05 16.87
N ALA A 294 36.18 27.63 15.68
CA ALA A 294 37.33 28.27 15.03
C ALA A 294 37.89 29.45 15.84
N THR A 295 37.04 30.25 16.48
CA THR A 295 37.52 31.33 17.37
C THR A 295 38.16 30.80 18.66
N LEU A 296 37.73 29.64 19.16
CA LEU A 296 38.34 28.99 20.31
C LEU A 296 39.70 28.38 19.95
N GLU A 297 39.81 27.75 18.78
CA GLU A 297 41.09 27.26 18.24
C GLU A 297 42.11 28.41 18.15
N SER A 298 41.73 29.55 17.55
CA SER A 298 42.63 30.71 17.46
C SER A 298 43.06 31.26 18.83
N LYS A 299 42.20 31.25 19.84
CA LYS A 299 42.58 31.65 21.21
C LYS A 299 43.45 30.61 21.90
N MET A 300 43.24 29.33 21.59
CA MET A 300 44.05 28.23 22.09
C MET A 300 45.48 28.34 21.54
N ASP A 301 45.62 28.63 20.23
CA ASP A 301 46.92 28.88 19.60
C ASP A 301 47.63 30.10 20.20
N GLU A 302 46.88 31.16 20.52
CA GLU A 302 47.43 32.36 21.19
C GLU A 302 47.95 32.04 22.60
N ILE A 303 47.19 31.24 23.37
CA ILE A 303 47.60 30.79 24.70
C ILE A 303 48.83 29.87 24.59
N GLU A 304 48.84 28.94 23.63
CA GLU A 304 50.00 28.08 23.38
C GLU A 304 51.26 28.92 23.09
N GLY A 305 51.13 29.97 22.26
CA GLY A 305 52.21 30.92 22.01
C GLY A 305 52.66 31.68 23.27
N GLN A 306 51.75 32.09 24.15
CA GLN A 306 52.11 32.73 25.42
C GLN A 306 52.82 31.78 26.38
N VAL A 307 52.41 30.51 26.44
CA VAL A 307 53.06 29.48 27.27
C VAL A 307 54.48 29.19 26.77
N VAL A 308 54.68 29.08 25.45
CA VAL A 308 56.02 28.91 24.86
C VAL A 308 56.93 30.11 25.17
N ASN A 309 56.41 31.33 25.07
CA ASN A 309 57.16 32.53 25.44
C ASN A 309 57.54 32.55 26.93
N LEU A 310 56.62 32.15 27.82
CA LEU A 310 56.91 32.04 29.25
C LEU A 310 58.01 31.02 29.52
N ASP A 311 57.96 29.85 28.88
CA ASP A 311 58.99 28.82 29.00
C ASP A 311 60.37 29.31 28.52
N TYR A 312 60.40 30.09 27.44
CA TYR A 312 61.63 30.74 26.98
C TYR A 312 62.18 31.75 28.00
N THR A 313 61.31 32.58 28.60
CA THR A 313 61.74 33.54 29.63
C THR A 313 62.24 32.87 30.90
N LEU A 314 61.64 31.76 31.33
CA LEU A 314 62.07 30.98 32.48
C LEU A 314 63.43 30.31 32.23
N ASN A 315 63.65 29.74 31.05
CA ASN A 315 64.96 29.21 30.68
C ASN A 315 66.03 30.32 30.57
N GLY A 316 65.65 31.50 30.10
CA GLY A 316 66.52 32.67 30.07
C GLY A 316 66.96 33.11 31.47
N THR A 317 66.03 33.21 32.43
CA THR A 317 66.37 33.57 33.81
C THR A 317 67.16 32.48 34.53
N GLN A 318 66.89 31.21 34.24
CA GLN A 318 67.67 30.09 34.76
C GLN A 318 69.12 30.11 34.25
N ASN A 319 69.35 30.42 32.97
CA ASN A 319 70.70 30.57 32.42
C ASN A 319 71.48 31.76 33.02
N VAL A 320 70.79 32.86 33.34
CA VAL A 320 71.41 34.01 34.03
C VAL A 320 71.80 33.63 35.47
N LEU A 321 70.96 32.86 36.17
CA LEU A 321 71.28 32.37 37.51
C LEU A 321 72.46 31.39 37.54
N TYR A 322 72.60 30.51 36.52
CA TYR A 322 73.76 29.62 36.40
C TYR A 322 75.07 30.35 36.07
N PHE A 323 75.03 31.53 35.43
CA PHE A 323 76.22 32.34 35.15
C PHE A 323 76.66 33.22 36.35
N SER A 324 75.84 33.28 37.40
CA SER A 324 76.04 34.13 38.59
C SER A 324 76.64 33.37 39.78
N LEU A 325 77.04 32.12 39.59
CA LEU A 325 77.61 31.19 40.58
C LEU A 325 79.01 30.73 40.13
#